data_AF-A0A8K0VDL0-F1
#
_entry.id   AF-A0A8K0VDL0-F1
#
_cell.length_a   1.000
_cell.length_b   1.000
_cell.length_c   1.000
_cell.angle_alpha   90.00
_cell.angle_beta   90.00
_cell.angle_gamma   90.00
#
_symmetry.space_group_name_H-M   'P 1'
#
loop_
_entity.id
_entity.type
_entity.pdbx_description
1 polymer ?
#
loop_
_entity_poly.entity_id
_entity_poly.type
_entity_poly.pdbx_seq_one_letter_code
_entity_poly.pdbx_strand_id
1 'polypeptide(L)' 'MSEQQQNDTKKKMGRPATGQGTPVMVRLQPDLLAWVDAERAKLDPEPSRPEFIRQVLDEHKLITDSILDKEGN' A
#
# COMPACT_ATOMS: atom_id res chain seq x y z
N MET A 1 18.40 44.88 11.81
CA MET A 1 18.10 43.45 11.93
C MET A 1 16.89 43.20 11.07
N SER A 2 17.07 42.55 9.91
CA SER A 2 16.05 42.45 8.87
C SER A 2 15.02 41.37 9.21
N GLU A 3 13.76 41.77 9.36
CA GLU A 3 12.63 40.85 9.46
C GLU A 3 12.47 40.08 8.14
N GLN A 4 12.73 38.76 8.19
CA GLN A 4 12.51 37.88 7.06
C GLN A 4 11.02 37.53 6.97
N GLN A 5 10.37 38.05 5.93
CA GLN A 5 9.00 37.74 5.54
C GLN A 5 8.81 36.22 5.40
N GLN A 6 7.97 35.65 6.26
CA GLN A 6 7.49 34.27 6.14
C GLN A 6 6.62 34.19 4.88
N ASN A 7 7.15 33.57 3.83
CA ASN A 7 6.42 33.34 2.59
C ASN A 7 5.39 32.22 2.85
N ASP A 8 4.16 32.60 3.20
CA ASP A 8 3.00 31.70 3.31
C ASP A 8 2.62 31.20 1.91
N THR A 9 3.41 30.29 1.37
CA THR A 9 3.05 29.59 0.13
C THR A 9 2.04 28.51 0.48
N LYS A 10 0.77 28.92 0.58
CA LYS A 10 -0.40 28.06 0.75
C LYS A 10 -0.39 26.97 -0.33
N LYS A 11 0.06 25.76 0.03
CA LYS A 11 0.12 24.63 -0.92
C LYS A 11 -1.29 24.37 -1.42
N LYS A 12 -1.49 24.64 -2.72
CA LYS A 12 -2.75 24.37 -3.44
C LYS A 12 -3.19 22.94 -3.13
N MET A 13 -4.43 22.81 -2.67
CA MET A 13 -5.14 21.57 -2.38
C MET A 13 -4.85 20.52 -3.47
N GLY A 14 -3.87 19.66 -3.19
CA GLY A 14 -3.58 18.48 -4.00
C GLY A 14 -4.70 17.47 -3.81
N ARG A 15 -4.94 16.67 -4.86
CA ARG A 15 -5.83 15.50 -4.95
C ARG A 15 -6.11 14.83 -3.58
N PRO A 16 -7.34 14.34 -3.31
CA PRO A 16 -7.70 13.68 -2.05
C PRO A 16 -6.59 12.75 -1.57
N ALA A 17 -6.34 12.73 -0.26
CA ALA A 17 -5.29 11.96 0.38
C ALA A 17 -5.47 10.46 0.07
N THR A 18 -4.95 10.06 -1.09
CA THR A 18 -4.83 8.68 -1.55
C THR A 18 -3.76 7.92 -0.73
N GLY A 19 -3.10 8.62 0.20
CA GLY A 19 -2.19 8.07 1.20
C GLY A 19 -2.87 7.83 2.55
N GLN A 20 -3.98 7.10 2.58
CA GLN A 20 -4.45 6.51 3.83
C GLN A 20 -3.57 5.28 4.13
N GLY A 21 -2.87 5.31 5.26
CA GLY A 21 -1.97 4.24 5.72
C GLY A 21 -0.52 4.68 5.92
N THR A 22 0.18 3.99 6.82
CA THR A 22 1.60 4.21 7.08
C THR A 22 2.43 3.56 5.96
N PRO A 23 3.38 4.28 5.33
CA PRO A 23 4.19 3.71 4.25
C PRO A 23 5.12 2.61 4.79
N VAL A 24 4.91 1.39 4.29
CA VAL A 24 5.81 0.25 4.54
C VAL A 24 6.81 0.21 3.39
N MET A 25 7.94 0.91 3.53
CA MET A 25 9.01 0.96 2.52
C MET A 25 9.73 -0.40 2.45
N VAL A 26 9.18 -1.36 1.70
CA VAL A 26 9.76 -2.71 1.52
C VAL A 26 10.63 -2.77 0.28
N ARG A 27 11.82 -3.37 0.40
CA ARG A 27 12.67 -3.72 -0.74
C ARG A 27 12.41 -5.17 -1.13
N LEU A 28 11.69 -5.37 -2.23
CA LEU A 28 11.47 -6.70 -2.81
C LEU A 28 12.68 -7.13 -3.65
N GLN A 29 13.03 -8.41 -3.57
CA GLN A 29 14.00 -9.03 -4.46
C GLN A 29 13.42 -9.10 -5.90
N PRO A 30 14.27 -9.11 -6.94
CA PRO A 30 13.81 -9.04 -8.33
C PRO A 30 12.90 -10.20 -8.75
N ASP A 31 13.17 -11.40 -8.23
CA ASP A 31 12.35 -12.60 -8.47
C ASP A 31 10.92 -12.41 -7.96
N LEU A 32 10.77 -12.01 -6.70
CA LEU A 32 9.46 -11.78 -6.09
C LEU A 32 8.73 -10.58 -6.72
N LEU A 33 9.46 -9.55 -7.14
CA LEU A 33 8.88 -8.41 -7.86
C LEU A 33 8.33 -8.85 -9.24
N ALA A 34 9.06 -9.68 -9.97
CA ALA A 34 8.61 -10.21 -11.26
C ALA A 34 7.36 -11.08 -11.10
N TRP A 35 7.29 -11.87 -10.03
CA TRP A 35 6.08 -12.62 -9.68
C TRP A 35 4.88 -11.70 -9.43
N VAL A 36 5.04 -10.64 -8.62
CA VAL A 36 3.97 -9.65 -8.37
C VAL A 36 3.50 -9.00 -9.67
N ASP A 37 4.43 -8.64 -10.54
CA ASP A 37 4.13 -8.04 -11.85
C ASP A 37 3.35 -9.02 -12.76
N ALA A 38 3.69 -10.31 -12.74
CA ALA A 38 3.02 -11.34 -13.52
C ALA A 38 1.63 -11.70 -12.98
N GLU A 39 1.45 -11.77 -11.65
CA GLU A 39 0.15 -12.08 -11.04
C GLU A 39 -0.86 -10.94 -11.23
N ARG A 40 -0.45 -9.67 -11.08
CA ARG A 40 -1.39 -8.56 -11.29
C ARG A 40 -1.93 -8.51 -12.71
N ALA A 41 -1.13 -8.92 -13.70
CA ALA A 41 -1.50 -8.87 -15.12
C ALA A 41 -2.60 -9.90 -15.47
N LYS A 42 -2.87 -10.85 -14.56
CA LYS A 42 -3.96 -11.83 -14.70
C LYS A 42 -5.30 -11.30 -14.20
N LEU A 43 -5.31 -10.21 -13.44
CA LEU A 43 -6.52 -9.64 -12.85
C LEU A 43 -7.07 -8.52 -13.74
N ASP A 44 -8.40 -8.50 -13.94
CA ASP A 44 -9.08 -7.43 -14.65
C ASP A 44 -10.14 -6.77 -13.74
N PRO A 45 -10.03 -5.46 -13.44
CA PRO A 45 -8.98 -4.54 -13.91
C PRO A 45 -7.62 -4.80 -13.25
N GLU A 46 -6.52 -4.54 -13.98
CA GLU A 46 -5.15 -4.70 -13.46
C GLU A 46 -4.92 -3.80 -12.23
N PRO A 47 -4.76 -4.36 -11.02
CA PRO A 47 -4.53 -3.57 -9.83
C PRO A 47 -3.10 -3.01 -9.82
N SER A 48 -2.92 -1.81 -9.26
CA SER A 48 -1.57 -1.27 -9.06
C SER A 48 -0.78 -2.13 -8.06
N ARG A 49 0.56 -2.16 -8.17
CA ARG A 49 1.45 -2.89 -7.24
C ARG A 49 1.04 -2.77 -5.76
N PRO A 50 0.85 -1.56 -5.19
CA PRO A 50 0.48 -1.43 -3.79
C PRO A 50 -0.95 -1.91 -3.50
N GLU A 51 -1.88 -1.86 -4.46
CA GLU A 51 -3.23 -2.42 -4.29
C GLU A 51 -3.20 -3.95 -4.28
N PHE A 52 -2.47 -4.56 -5.22
CA PHE A 52 -2.29 -6.02 -5.26
C PHE A 52 -1.67 -6.56 -3.97
N ILE A 53 -0.63 -5.90 -3.46
CA ILE A 53 0.01 -6.30 -2.20
C ILE A 53 -0.98 -6.21 -1.03
N ARG A 54 -1.85 -5.19 -0.98
CA ARG A 54 -2.89 -5.09 0.06
C ARG A 54 -3.89 -6.24 -0.02
N GLN A 55 -4.32 -6.61 -1.22
CA GLN A 55 -5.23 -7.74 -1.43
C GLN A 55 -4.61 -9.06 -0.93
N VAL A 56 -3.37 -9.35 -1.34
CA VAL A 56 -2.65 -10.56 -0.90
C VAL A 56 -2.51 -10.62 0.62
N LEU A 57 -2.22 -9.48 1.26
CA LEU A 57 -2.12 -9.40 2.72
C LEU A 57 -3.47 -9.58 3.42
N ASP A 58 -4.55 -9.02 2.85
CA ASP A 58 -5.90 -9.17 3.39
C ASP A 58 -6.37 -10.63 3.30
N GLU A 59 -6.17 -11.28 2.14
CA GLU A 59 -6.45 -12.70 1.94
C GLU A 59 -5.66 -13.57 2.91
N HIS A 60 -4.36 -13.33 3.06
CA HIS A 60 -3.53 -14.08 4.02
C HIS A 60 -3.98 -13.86 5.47
N LYS A 61 -4.39 -12.64 5.82
CA LYS A 61 -4.94 -12.32 7.14
C LYS A 61 -6.21 -13.11 7.40
N LEU A 62 -7.17 -13.11 6.46
CA LEU A 62 -8.44 -13.84 6.59
C LEU A 62 -8.23 -15.35 6.77
N ILE A 63 -7.30 -15.93 6.01
CA ILE A 63 -6.96 -17.35 6.12
C ILE A 63 -6.35 -17.65 7.49
N THR A 64 -5.41 -16.82 7.95
CA THR A 64 -4.72 -17.03 9.23
C THR A 64 -5.69 -16.88 10.41
N ASP A 65 -6.54 -15.87 10.40
CA ASP A 65 -7.58 -15.62 11.40
C ASP A 65 -8.52 -16.84 11.50
N SER A 66 -9.01 -17.31 10.35
CA SER A 66 -9.89 -18.49 10.28
C SER A 66 -9.24 -19.80 10.74
N ILE A 67 -7.92 -19.93 10.65
CA ILE A 67 -7.20 -21.10 11.16
C ILE A 67 -7.06 -21.02 12.69
N LEU A 68 -6.74 -19.83 13.21
CA LEU A 68 -6.57 -19.60 14.65
C LEU A 68 -7.89 -19.74 15.43
N ASP A 69 -9.03 -19.37 14.83
CA ASP A 69 -10.36 -19.60 15.43
C ASP A 69 -10.75 -21.08 15.54
N LYS A 70 -10.16 -21.97 14.73
CA LYS A 70 -10.49 -23.41 14.73
C LYS A 70 -9.73 -24.23 15.77
N GLU A 71 -8.64 -23.71 16.33
CA GLU A 71 -7.92 -24.38 17.43
C GLU A 71 -8.44 -23.96 18.83
N GLY A 72 -9.44 -23.07 18.87
CA GLY A 72 -9.98 -22.48 20.10
C GLY A 72 -11.35 -23.01 20.57
N ASN A 73 -11.86 -24.13 20.06
CA ASN A 73 -13.12 -24.75 20.53
C ASN A 73 -13.00 -26.25 20.82
#